data_AF-A0A1B6HVD6-F1
#
_entry.id   AF-A0A1B6HVD6-F1
#
_cell.length_a   1.000
_cell.length_b   1.000
_cell.length_c   1.000
_cell.angle_alpha   90.00
_cell.angle_beta   90.00
_cell.angle_gamma   90.00
#
_symmetry.space_group_name_H-M   'P 1'
#
loop_
_entity.id
_entity.type
_entity.pdbx_description
1 polymer ?
#
loop_
_entity_poly.entity_id
_entity_poly.type
_entity_poly.pdbx_seq_one_letter_code
_entity_poly.pdbx_strand_id
1 'polypeptide(L)'
;YIVIDNITQELDNRSKNYFDQYEVFGVLYSMDKLNDEEIRQKACSLVDKYSSDLTSELGKELIHFKAFVEEAEGIEENAKEHHLPAYYLKFIREKQLTTLFPNIDTALKILLCMMSSNASGERSFSILKHVKNYLRNSTT
;
A
#
# COMPACT_ATOMS: atom_id res chain seq x y z
N TYR A 1 25.34 -23.48 -6.52
CA TYR A 1 24.66 -23.02 -7.74
C TYR A 1 23.15 -23.00 -7.55
N ILE A 2 22.48 -24.14 -7.37
CA ILE A 2 21.02 -24.26 -7.15
C ILE A 2 20.45 -23.29 -6.07
N VAL A 3 21.16 -23.09 -4.96
CA VAL A 3 20.71 -22.18 -3.90
C VAL A 3 20.69 -20.71 -4.33
N ILE A 4 21.66 -20.29 -5.15
CA ILE A 4 21.72 -18.91 -5.65
C ILE A 4 20.63 -18.70 -6.70
N ASP A 5 20.44 -19.66 -7.61
CA ASP A 5 19.40 -19.60 -8.63
C ASP A 5 17.99 -19.53 -8.02
N ASN A 6 17.73 -20.31 -6.97
CA ASN A 6 16.45 -20.25 -6.24
C ASN A 6 16.26 -18.90 -5.54
N ILE A 7 17.31 -18.32 -4.95
CA ILE A 7 17.21 -17.00 -4.31
C ILE A 7 16.89 -15.93 -5.36
N THR A 8 17.56 -15.97 -6.52
CA THR A 8 17.30 -15.04 -7.62
C THR A 8 15.87 -15.19 -8.14
N GLN A 9 15.40 -16.42 -8.35
CA GLN A 9 14.05 -16.69 -8.82
C GLN A 9 12.97 -16.21 -7.84
N GLU A 10 13.16 -16.43 -6.53
CA GLU A 10 12.23 -15.95 -5.50
C GLU A 10 12.24 -14.43 -5.38
N LEU A 11 13.41 -13.78 -5.49
CA LEU A 11 13.52 -12.32 -5.52
C LEU A 11 12.81 -11.74 -6.75
N ASP A 12 12.98 -12.35 -7.92
CA ASP A 12 12.31 -11.92 -9.15
C ASP A 12 10.80 -12.10 -9.06
N ASN A 13 10.34 -13.25 -8.56
CA ASN A 13 8.91 -13.50 -8.33
C ASN A 13 8.31 -12.47 -7.38
N ARG A 14 9.02 -12.16 -6.30
CA ARG A 14 8.56 -11.19 -5.31
C ARG A 14 8.60 -9.76 -5.82
N SER A 15 9.61 -9.40 -6.60
CA SER A 15 9.71 -8.10 -7.29
C SER A 15 8.52 -7.89 -8.22
N LYS A 16 8.18 -8.89 -9.05
CA LYS A 16 6.98 -8.87 -9.91
C LYS A 16 5.70 -8.69 -9.11
N ASN A 17 5.52 -9.48 -8.05
CA ASN A 17 4.35 -9.34 -7.19
C ASN A 17 4.24 -7.94 -6.56
N TYR A 18 5.36 -7.32 -6.18
CA TYR A 18 5.35 -5.94 -5.69
C TYR A 18 5.00 -4.93 -6.78
N PHE A 19 5.47 -5.14 -8.00
CA PHE A 19 5.12 -4.29 -9.13
C PHE A 19 3.61 -4.37 -9.44
N ASP A 20 3.04 -5.58 -9.48
CA ASP A 20 1.60 -5.78 -9.70
C ASP A 20 0.75 -5.12 -8.60
N GLN A 21 1.23 -5.17 -7.35
CA GLN A 21 0.58 -4.49 -6.23
C GLN A 21 0.71 -2.97 -6.35
N TYR A 22 1.88 -2.48 -6.77
CA TYR A 22 2.10 -1.07 -7.03
C TYR A 22 1.22 -0.54 -8.16
N GLU A 23 0.99 -1.30 -9.23
CA GLU A 23 0.06 -0.88 -10.29
C GLU A 23 -1.38 -0.73 -9.77
N VAL A 24 -1.84 -1.68 -8.97
CA VAL A 24 -3.20 -1.70 -8.42
C VAL A 24 -3.43 -0.55 -7.44
N PHE A 25 -2.49 -0.30 -6.53
CA PHE A 25 -2.59 0.77 -5.52
C PHE A 25 -1.94 2.09 -5.96
N GLY A 26 -1.40 2.15 -7.18
CA GLY A 26 -0.60 3.28 -7.66
C GLY A 26 -1.34 4.61 -7.67
N VAL A 27 -2.67 4.57 -7.79
CA VAL A 27 -3.54 5.76 -7.68
C VAL A 27 -3.38 6.47 -6.34
N LEU A 28 -3.14 5.75 -5.24
CA LEU A 28 -2.96 6.32 -3.91
C LEU A 28 -1.61 7.04 -3.73
N TYR A 29 -0.65 6.79 -4.62
CA TYR A 29 0.67 7.44 -4.61
C TYR A 29 0.79 8.60 -5.60
N SER A 30 -0.12 8.68 -6.57
CA SER A 30 0.01 9.59 -7.72
C SER A 30 -1.27 10.38 -8.04
N MET A 31 -2.23 10.40 -7.10
CA MET A 31 -3.50 11.13 -7.21
C MET A 31 -3.32 12.61 -7.62
N ASP A 32 -2.26 13.26 -7.17
CA ASP A 32 -1.99 14.68 -7.47
C ASP A 32 -1.62 14.90 -8.94
N LYS A 33 -1.02 13.89 -9.58
CA LYS A 33 -0.49 13.96 -10.96
C LYS A 33 -1.43 13.39 -12.01
N LEU A 34 -2.47 12.66 -11.58
CA LEU A 34 -3.40 11.98 -12.46
C LEU A 34 -4.62 12.86 -12.76
N ASN A 35 -5.16 12.70 -13.97
CA ASN A 35 -6.43 13.30 -14.35
C ASN A 35 -7.62 12.52 -13.76
N ASP A 36 -8.76 13.18 -13.63
CA ASP A 36 -9.98 12.58 -13.06
C ASP A 36 -10.41 11.28 -13.76
N GLU A 37 -10.26 11.20 -15.08
CA GLU A 37 -10.59 10.00 -15.86
C GLU A 37 -9.61 8.84 -15.56
N GLU A 38 -8.32 9.14 -15.41
CA GLU A 38 -7.31 8.14 -15.06
C GLU A 38 -7.50 7.64 -13.63
N ILE A 39 -7.88 8.53 -12.70
CA ILE A 39 -8.24 8.18 -11.33
C ILE A 39 -9.41 7.21 -11.34
N ARG A 40 -10.46 7.48 -12.13
CA ARG A 40 -11.63 6.58 -12.24
C ARG A 40 -11.25 5.21 -12.79
N GLN A 41 -10.45 5.15 -13.85
CA GLN A 41 -10.04 3.87 -14.44
C GLN A 41 -9.21 3.02 -13.46
N LYS A 42 -8.24 3.64 -12.76
CA LYS A 42 -7.43 2.95 -11.76
C LYS A 42 -8.26 2.56 -10.53
N ALA A 43 -9.19 3.41 -10.11
CA ALA A 43 -10.11 3.09 -9.03
C ALA A 43 -11.02 1.90 -9.37
N CYS A 44 -11.55 1.81 -10.60
CA CYS A 44 -12.29 0.64 -11.06
C CYS A 44 -11.45 -0.63 -10.97
N SER A 45 -10.20 -0.59 -11.45
CA SER A 45 -9.29 -1.74 -11.39
C SER A 45 -9.01 -2.19 -9.95
N LEU A 46 -8.91 -1.23 -9.02
CA LEU A 46 -8.71 -1.49 -7.60
C LEU A 46 -9.98 -2.09 -6.94
N VAL A 47 -11.16 -1.56 -7.29
CA VAL A 47 -12.45 -2.09 -6.83
C VAL A 47 -12.70 -3.50 -7.35
N ASP A 48 -12.38 -3.78 -8.61
CA ASP A 48 -12.53 -5.12 -9.20
C ASP A 48 -11.69 -6.17 -8.46
N LYS A 49 -10.50 -5.78 -7.98
CA LYS A 49 -9.61 -6.67 -7.23
C LYS A 49 -10.01 -6.85 -5.76
N TYR A 50 -10.63 -5.84 -5.16
CA TYR A 50 -11.07 -5.84 -3.76
C TYR A 50 -12.58 -5.58 -3.64
N SER A 51 -13.38 -6.26 -4.47
CA SER A 51 -14.83 -6.01 -4.60
C SER A 51 -15.63 -6.30 -3.33
N SER A 52 -15.05 -7.09 -2.42
CA SER A 52 -15.63 -7.40 -1.11
C SER A 52 -15.46 -6.27 -0.10
N ASP A 53 -14.42 -5.44 -0.26
CA ASP A 53 -14.02 -4.41 0.70
C ASP A 53 -14.23 -2.98 0.16
N LEU A 54 -14.24 -2.81 -1.17
CA LEU A 54 -14.34 -1.52 -1.85
C LEU A 54 -15.58 -1.45 -2.73
N THR A 55 -16.12 -0.24 -2.87
CA THR A 55 -17.28 0.05 -3.71
C THR A 55 -16.92 0.91 -4.91
N SER A 56 -17.78 0.91 -5.95
CA SER A 56 -17.61 1.72 -7.17
C SER A 56 -17.55 3.23 -6.92
N GLU A 57 -17.94 3.69 -5.72
CA GLU A 57 -17.88 5.10 -5.31
C GLU A 57 -16.44 5.56 -5.02
N LEU A 58 -15.48 4.65 -4.89
CA LEU A 58 -14.07 4.97 -4.63
C LEU A 58 -13.50 6.00 -5.62
N GLY A 59 -13.84 5.91 -6.89
CA GLY A 59 -13.36 6.86 -7.90
C GLY A 59 -13.83 8.29 -7.65
N LYS A 60 -15.08 8.48 -7.18
CA LYS A 60 -15.61 9.80 -6.82
C LYS A 60 -15.00 10.30 -5.51
N GLU A 61 -14.90 9.41 -4.51
CA GLU A 61 -14.23 9.73 -3.25
C GLU A 61 -12.81 10.23 -3.48
N LEU A 62 -12.03 9.57 -4.36
CA LEU A 62 -10.64 9.96 -4.65
C LEU A 62 -10.55 11.36 -5.27
N ILE A 63 -11.45 11.70 -6.20
CA ILE A 63 -11.49 13.04 -6.81
C ILE A 63 -11.82 14.11 -5.75
N HIS A 64 -12.83 13.85 -4.91
CA HIS A 64 -13.19 14.77 -3.84
C HIS A 64 -12.09 14.90 -2.78
N PHE A 65 -11.44 13.79 -2.44
CA PHE A 65 -10.34 13.76 -1.49
C PHE A 65 -9.12 14.54 -2.02
N LYS A 66 -8.79 14.40 -3.31
CA LYS A 66 -7.74 15.19 -3.96
C LYS A 66 -8.00 16.70 -3.80
N ALA A 67 -9.19 17.17 -4.20
CA ALA A 67 -9.55 18.58 -4.06
C ALA A 67 -9.51 19.05 -2.59
N PHE A 68 -9.94 18.20 -1.67
CA PHE A 68 -9.91 18.50 -0.24
C PHE A 68 -8.49 18.62 0.32
N VAL A 69 -7.58 17.73 -0.08
CA VAL A 69 -6.17 17.79 0.33
C VAL A 69 -5.51 19.05 -0.23
N GLU A 70 -5.75 19.37 -1.51
CA GLU A 70 -5.24 20.59 -2.14
C GLU A 70 -5.71 21.86 -1.40
N GLU A 71 -6.98 21.91 -0.97
CA GLU A 71 -7.53 23.03 -0.20
C GLU A 71 -6.99 23.09 1.25
N ALA A 72 -6.85 21.93 1.89
CA ALA A 72 -6.43 21.83 3.29
C ALA A 72 -4.93 22.05 3.50
N GLU A 73 -4.08 21.71 2.53
CA GLU A 73 -2.62 21.82 2.64
C GLU A 73 -2.06 23.17 2.18
N GLY A 74 -2.86 24.02 1.52
CA GLY A 74 -2.54 25.43 1.26
C GLY A 74 -1.08 25.74 0.88
N ILE A 75 -0.71 25.56 -0.39
CA ILE A 75 0.49 26.14 -1.06
C ILE A 75 1.87 25.83 -0.39
N GLU A 76 1.98 24.97 0.63
CA GLU A 76 3.32 24.52 1.09
C GLU A 76 3.82 23.36 0.22
N GLU A 77 4.21 23.67 -1.02
CA GLU A 77 4.67 22.74 -2.08
C GLU A 77 5.88 21.83 -1.75
N ASN A 78 6.42 21.84 -0.52
CA ASN A 78 7.81 21.41 -0.28
C ASN A 78 8.06 20.23 0.66
N ALA A 79 7.04 19.57 1.22
CA ALA A 79 7.29 18.33 1.95
C ALA A 79 6.83 17.11 1.13
N LYS A 80 7.80 16.43 0.50
CA LYS A 80 7.60 15.16 -0.25
C LYS A 80 6.88 14.07 0.55
N GLU A 81 6.79 14.21 1.87
CA GLU A 81 6.09 13.30 2.78
C GLU A 81 4.56 13.43 2.74
N HIS A 82 4.01 14.56 2.28
CA HIS A 82 2.55 14.82 2.22
C HIS A 82 1.82 13.91 1.22
N HIS A 83 2.53 13.33 0.25
CA HIS A 83 1.92 12.52 -0.80
C HIS A 83 2.06 11.00 -0.57
N LEU A 84 2.40 10.59 0.66
CA LEU A 84 2.54 9.17 1.00
C LEU A 84 1.20 8.61 1.52
N PRO A 85 0.80 7.38 1.15
CA PRO A 85 -0.40 6.74 1.69
C PRO A 85 -0.49 6.72 3.23
N ALA A 86 0.65 6.59 3.91
CA ALA A 86 0.71 6.67 5.37
C ALA A 86 0.31 8.06 5.90
N TYR A 87 0.71 9.12 5.19
CA TYR A 87 0.30 10.49 5.51
C TYR A 87 -1.20 10.68 5.31
N TYR A 88 -1.74 10.25 4.17
CA TYR A 88 -3.19 10.34 3.91
C TYR A 88 -4.02 9.62 4.96
N LEU A 89 -3.59 8.44 5.41
CA LEU A 89 -4.29 7.74 6.49
C LEU A 89 -4.25 8.55 7.80
N LYS A 90 -3.09 9.12 8.15
CA LYS A 90 -2.95 9.97 9.34
C LYS A 90 -3.83 11.22 9.24
N PHE A 91 -3.82 11.88 8.08
CA PHE A 91 -4.62 13.07 7.80
C PHE A 91 -6.13 12.79 7.94
N ILE A 92 -6.63 11.69 7.37
CA ILE A 92 -8.03 11.25 7.51
C ILE A 92 -8.40 11.07 8.99
N ARG A 93 -7.49 10.56 9.82
CA ARG A 93 -7.72 10.33 11.25
C ARG A 93 -7.74 11.63 12.04
N GLU A 94 -6.76 12.50 11.81
CA GLU A 94 -6.64 13.79 12.51
C GLU A 94 -7.83 14.71 12.21
N LYS A 95 -8.29 14.72 10.97
CA LYS A 95 -9.44 15.53 10.52
C LYS A 95 -10.80 14.84 10.68
N GLN A 96 -10.84 13.63 11.26
CA GLN A 96 -12.05 12.82 11.46
C GLN A 96 -12.86 12.57 10.17
N LEU A 97 -12.18 12.39 9.03
CA LEU A 97 -12.81 12.25 7.71
C LEU A 97 -13.15 10.80 7.37
N THR A 98 -13.01 9.87 8.31
CA THR A 98 -13.24 8.44 8.06
C THR A 98 -14.67 8.14 7.58
N THR A 99 -15.65 8.92 8.03
CA THR A 99 -17.05 8.77 7.60
C THR A 99 -17.32 9.39 6.22
N LEU A 100 -16.49 10.34 5.78
CA LEU A 100 -16.62 11.01 4.50
C LEU A 100 -15.92 10.25 3.37
N PHE A 101 -14.81 9.59 3.69
CA PHE A 101 -14.02 8.81 2.73
C PHE A 101 -13.77 7.36 3.20
N PRO A 102 -14.83 6.56 3.43
CA PRO A 102 -14.71 5.21 3.96
C PRO A 102 -14.00 4.24 3.00
N ASN A 103 -14.17 4.40 1.67
CA ASN A 103 -13.51 3.53 0.71
C ASN A 103 -12.00 3.84 0.64
N ILE A 104 -11.63 5.12 0.69
CA ILE A 104 -10.21 5.53 0.74
C ILE A 104 -9.55 5.02 2.03
N ASP A 105 -10.19 5.19 3.19
CA ASP A 105 -9.66 4.67 4.46
C ASP A 105 -9.42 3.16 4.41
N THR A 106 -10.35 2.42 3.82
CA THR A 106 -10.26 0.96 3.65
C THR A 106 -9.12 0.60 2.70
N ALA A 107 -9.04 1.25 1.53
CA ALA A 107 -7.96 1.02 0.56
C ALA A 107 -6.57 1.31 1.15
N LEU A 108 -6.42 2.40 1.90
CA LEU A 108 -5.17 2.76 2.58
C LEU A 108 -4.77 1.73 3.65
N LYS A 109 -5.74 1.24 4.44
CA LYS A 109 -5.49 0.17 5.41
C LYS A 109 -5.03 -1.11 4.75
N ILE A 110 -5.72 -1.55 3.69
CA ILE A 110 -5.34 -2.76 2.95
C ILE A 110 -3.88 -2.63 2.49
N LEU A 111 -3.52 -1.53 1.85
CA LEU A 111 -2.16 -1.27 1.39
C LEU A 111 -1.12 -1.32 2.52
N LEU A 112 -1.33 -0.56 3.61
CA LEU A 112 -0.38 -0.46 4.73
C LEU A 112 -0.28 -1.77 5.53
N CYS A 113 -1.39 -2.51 5.69
CA CYS A 113 -1.41 -3.81 6.33
C CYS A 113 -0.69 -4.88 5.51
N MET A 114 -0.81 -4.86 4.18
CA MET A 114 -0.07 -5.78 3.31
C MET A 114 1.44 -5.54 3.40
N MET A 115 1.88 -4.28 3.38
CA MET A 115 3.30 -3.95 3.53
C MET A 115 3.85 -4.37 4.90
N SER A 116 3.13 -4.08 5.98
CA SER A 116 3.56 -4.43 7.34
C SER A 116 3.55 -5.94 7.61
N SER A 117 2.55 -6.66 7.09
CA SER A 117 2.44 -8.12 7.25
C SER A 117 3.57 -8.85 6.54
N ASN A 118 3.94 -8.40 5.33
CA ASN A 118 5.07 -8.97 4.60
C ASN A 118 6.39 -8.81 5.37
N ALA A 119 6.69 -7.61 5.85
CA ALA A 119 7.92 -7.35 6.63
C ALA A 119 7.95 -8.13 7.95
N SER A 120 6.81 -8.21 8.65
CA SER A 120 6.69 -8.96 9.90
C SER A 120 6.84 -10.47 9.69
N GLY A 121 6.26 -11.01 8.61
CA GLY A 121 6.41 -12.41 8.22
C GLY A 121 7.86 -12.78 7.99
N GLU A 122 8.58 -12.02 7.17
CA GLU A 122 10.01 -12.24 6.93
C GLU A 122 10.84 -12.21 8.21
N ARG A 123 10.61 -11.19 9.06
CA ARG A 123 11.29 -11.07 10.34
C ARG A 123 11.04 -12.32 11.19
N SER A 124 9.79 -12.74 11.31
CA SER A 124 9.39 -13.91 12.11
C SER A 124 10.05 -15.19 11.59
N PHE A 125 10.05 -15.42 10.27
CA PHE A 125 10.71 -16.57 9.66
C PHE A 125 12.24 -16.54 9.78
N SER A 126 12.85 -15.35 9.71
CA SER A 126 14.29 -15.18 9.93
C SER A 126 14.69 -15.55 11.35
N ILE A 127 13.91 -15.12 12.35
CA ILE A 127 14.12 -15.51 13.76
C ILE A 127 13.93 -17.02 13.95
N LEU A 128 12.87 -17.61 13.39
CA LEU A 128 12.65 -19.07 13.44
C LEU A 128 13.81 -19.85 12.82
N LYS A 129 14.37 -19.36 11.71
CA LYS A 129 15.56 -19.95 11.08
C LYS A 129 16.77 -19.91 12.01
N HIS A 130 16.99 -18.79 12.71
CA HIS A 130 18.06 -18.65 13.71
C HIS A 130 17.88 -19.61 14.88
N VAL A 131 16.68 -19.67 15.48
CA VAL A 131 16.37 -20.57 16.61
C VAL A 131 16.59 -22.04 16.21
N LYS A 132 16.10 -22.44 15.04
CA LYS A 132 16.29 -23.80 14.51
C LYS A 132 17.77 -24.15 14.31
N ASN A 133 18.56 -23.22 13.76
CA ASN A 133 20.00 -23.44 13.57
C ASN A 133 20.73 -23.56 14.91
N TYR A 134 20.39 -22.73 15.90
CA TYR A 134 20.96 -22.81 17.24
C TYR A 134 20.70 -24.19 17.88
N LEU A 135 19.44 -24.65 17.89
CA LEU A 135 19.07 -25.95 18.47
C LEU A 135 19.77 -27.14 17.80
N ARG A 136 19.95 -27.08 16.48
CA ARG A 136 20.68 -28.13 15.73
C ARG A 136 22.17 -28.16 16.06
N ASN A 137 22.76 -27.00 16.34
CA ASN A 137 24.18 -26.90 16.64
C ASN A 137 24.51 -27.15 18.11
N SER A 138 23.54 -26.97 19.03
CA SER A 138 23.71 -27.28 20.47
C SER A 138 23.49 -28.76 20.82
N THR A 139 23.00 -29.56 19.88
CA THR A 139 22.78 -31.02 20.04
C THR A 139 23.92 -31.87 19.45
N THR A 140 25.02 -31.24 19.05
CA THR A 140 26.28 -31.90 18.65
C THR A 140 27.34 -31.60 19.70
#